data_AF-A0A7U9XCC3-F1
#
_entry.id   AF-A0A7U9XCC3-F1
#
_cell.length_a   1.000
_cell.length_b   1.000
_cell.length_c   1.000
_cell.angle_alpha   90.00
_cell.angle_beta   90.00
_cell.angle_gamma   90.00
#
_symmetry.space_group_name_H-M   'P 1'
#
loop_
_entity.id
_entity.type
_entity.pdbx_description
1 polymer ?
#
loop_
_entity_poly.entity_id
_entity_poly.type
_entity_poly.pdbx_seq_one_letter_code
_entity_poly.pdbx_strand_id
1 'polypeptide(L)'
;MDKKATIGHITALITIVIWGTTFISTKILLTDFTPIEILFFRFLIGLLVLMAIYPKRLGIKDKKQELTFAGAGLCGICLYYLLENIALTYTMASNVGVIISVAPFFTAVLSHVFLKAEEKLKAGFFVGFIVSMTGICLISFS
;
A
#
# COMPACT_ATOMS: atom_id res chain seq x y z
N MET A 1 8.69 26.16 10.65
CA MET A 1 8.63 24.76 10.19
C MET A 1 9.81 24.50 9.30
N ASP A 2 10.55 23.43 9.56
CA ASP A 2 11.77 23.09 8.83
C ASP A 2 11.47 22.85 7.34
N LYS A 3 12.22 23.46 6.42
CA LYS A 3 11.92 23.42 4.97
C LYS A 3 11.84 21.99 4.42
N LYS A 4 12.59 21.07 5.05
CA LYS A 4 12.56 19.62 4.76
C LYS A 4 11.26 18.94 5.23
N ALA A 5 10.71 19.34 6.37
CA ALA A 5 9.46 18.79 6.89
C ALA A 5 8.27 19.19 5.99
N THR A 6 8.23 20.44 5.54
CA THR A 6 7.19 20.91 4.60
C THR A 6 7.21 20.14 3.28
N ILE A 7 8.40 19.88 2.71
CA ILE A 7 8.53 19.07 1.50
C ILE A 7 8.04 17.64 1.74
N GLY A 8 8.41 17.03 2.88
CA GLY A 8 7.95 15.69 3.25
C GLY A 8 6.43 15.58 3.30
N HIS A 9 5.76 16.54 3.95
CA HIS A 9 4.29 16.56 4.03
C HIS A 9 3.62 16.77 2.67
N ILE A 10 4.16 17.65 1.82
CA ILE A 10 3.63 17.86 0.46
C ILE A 10 3.75 16.59 -0.37
N THR A 11 4.90 15.91 -0.35
CA THR A 11 5.10 14.65 -1.07
C THR A 11 4.17 13.56 -0.57
N ALA A 12 3.94 13.47 0.75
CA ALA A 12 2.98 12.54 1.32
C ALA A 12 1.55 12.84 0.84
N LEU A 13 1.14 14.11 0.81
CA LEU A 13 -0.18 14.51 0.31
C LEU A 13 -0.37 14.12 -1.16
N ILE A 14 0.62 14.41 -2.02
CA ILE A 14 0.61 14.02 -3.43
C ILE A 14 0.47 12.49 -3.56
N THR A 15 1.21 11.74 -2.75
CA THR A 15 1.16 10.27 -2.75
C THR A 15 -0.24 9.75 -2.42
N ILE A 16 -0.88 10.31 -1.38
CA ILE A 16 -2.22 9.91 -0.96
C ILE A 16 -3.25 10.21 -2.05
N VAL A 17 -3.16 11.36 -2.73
CA VAL A 17 -4.05 11.71 -3.84
C VAL A 17 -3.90 10.72 -5.00
N ILE A 18 -2.66 10.38 -5.36
CA ILE A 18 -2.38 9.41 -6.43
C ILE A 18 -2.94 8.03 -6.06
N TRP A 19 -2.70 7.57 -4.82
CA TRP A 19 -3.19 6.28 -4.34
C TRP A 19 -4.72 6.21 -4.30
N GLY A 20 -5.38 7.24 -3.77
CA GLY A 20 -6.85 7.30 -3.74
C GLY A 20 -7.47 7.27 -5.13
N THR A 21 -6.88 8.00 -6.09
CA THR A 21 -7.32 7.99 -7.50
C THR A 21 -7.11 6.62 -8.14
N THR A 22 -6.04 5.91 -7.75
CA THR A 22 -5.72 4.59 -8.31
C THR A 22 -6.83 3.56 -8.05
N PHE A 23 -7.50 3.58 -6.89
CA PHE A 23 -8.61 2.66 -6.62
C PHE A 23 -9.78 2.88 -7.58
N ILE A 24 -10.09 4.14 -7.87
CA ILE A 24 -11.16 4.53 -8.80
C ILE A 24 -10.78 4.09 -10.22
N SER A 25 -9.55 4.39 -10.65
CA SER A 25 -9.04 4.00 -11.97
C SER A 25 -9.03 2.47 -12.15
N THR A 26 -8.59 1.72 -11.15
CA THR A 26 -8.61 0.25 -11.19
C THR A 26 -10.05 -0.28 -11.28
N LYS A 27 -10.99 0.29 -10.52
CA LYS A 27 -12.41 -0.12 -10.58
C LYS A 27 -13.00 0.09 -11.98
N ILE A 28 -12.62 1.18 -12.65
CA ILE A 28 -13.01 1.43 -14.05
C ILE A 28 -12.35 0.41 -14.97
N LEU A 29 -11.04 0.18 -14.85
CA LEU A 29 -10.32 -0.80 -15.69
C LEU A 29 -10.87 -2.23 -15.55
N LEU A 30 -11.39 -2.58 -14.37
CA LEU A 30 -12.02 -3.88 -14.10
C LEU A 30 -13.32 -4.13 -14.89
N THR A 31 -13.86 -3.14 -15.62
CA THR A 31 -14.99 -3.38 -16.54
C THR A 31 -14.55 -4.15 -17.79
N ASP A 32 -13.33 -3.91 -18.25
CA ASP A 32 -12.80 -4.46 -19.52
C ASP A 32 -11.65 -5.44 -19.31
N PHE A 33 -10.96 -5.39 -18.16
CA PHE A 33 -9.80 -6.22 -17.84
C PHE A 33 -10.00 -7.05 -16.58
N THR A 34 -9.35 -8.21 -16.53
CA THR A 34 -9.31 -9.04 -15.32
C THR A 34 -8.31 -8.48 -14.29
N PRO A 35 -8.49 -8.79 -12.98
CA PRO A 35 -7.57 -8.38 -11.92
C PRO A 35 -6.10 -8.71 -12.19
N ILE A 36 -5.85 -9.86 -12.83
CA ILE A 36 -4.50 -10.36 -13.13
C ILE A 36 -3.89 -9.60 -14.33
N GLU A 37 -4.68 -9.25 -15.33
CA GLU A 37 -4.21 -8.45 -16.47
C GLU A 37 -3.81 -7.05 -16.01
N ILE A 38 -4.63 -6.40 -15.19
CA ILE A 38 -4.31 -5.09 -14.60
C ILE A 38 -3.00 -5.17 -13.80
N LEU A 39 -2.85 -6.22 -12.98
CA LEU A 39 -1.64 -6.46 -12.21
C LEU A 39 -0.42 -6.62 -13.13
N PHE A 40 -0.55 -7.44 -14.17
CA PHE A 40 0.52 -7.69 -15.14
C PHE A 40 0.98 -6.41 -15.83
N PHE A 41 0.04 -5.62 -16.39
CA PHE A 41 0.37 -4.35 -17.04
C PHE A 41 0.99 -3.36 -16.06
N ARG A 42 0.48 -3.29 -14.83
CA ARG A 42 1.02 -2.41 -13.79
C ARG A 42 2.48 -2.74 -13.46
N PHE A 43 2.81 -4.01 -13.29
CA PHE A 43 4.20 -4.43 -13.04
C PHE A 43 5.09 -4.27 -14.26
N LEU A 44 4.58 -4.55 -15.46
CA LEU A 44 5.33 -4.40 -16.71
C LEU A 44 5.70 -2.93 -16.95
N ILE A 45 4.73 -2.02 -16.85
CA ILE A 45 4.95 -0.58 -16.99
C ILE A 45 5.89 -0.09 -15.89
N GLY A 46 5.67 -0.52 -14.64
CA GLY A 46 6.55 -0.18 -13.51
C GLY A 46 8.00 -0.60 -13.75
N LEU A 47 8.24 -1.79 -14.30
CA LEU A 47 9.56 -2.28 -14.64
C LEU A 47 10.20 -1.46 -15.78
N LEU A 48 9.44 -1.16 -16.84
CA LEU A 48 9.93 -0.37 -17.97
C LEU A 48 10.30 1.05 -17.56
N VAL A 49 9.44 1.70 -16.75
CA VAL A 49 9.70 3.04 -16.20
C VAL A 49 10.92 3.01 -15.28
N LEU A 50 11.05 1.99 -14.43
CA LEU A 50 12.22 1.84 -13.56
C LEU A 50 13.51 1.68 -14.37
N MET A 51 13.49 0.85 -15.43
CA MET A 51 14.63 0.69 -16.34
C MET A 51 14.97 1.99 -17.08
N ALA A 52 13.98 2.79 -17.47
CA ALA A 52 14.18 4.05 -18.16
C ALA A 52 14.79 5.12 -17.23
N ILE A 53 14.32 5.23 -15.99
CA ILE A 53 14.82 6.21 -15.00
C ILE A 53 16.17 5.78 -14.43
N TYR A 54 16.36 4.49 -14.17
CA TYR A 54 17.56 3.94 -13.58
C TYR A 54 18.05 2.72 -14.37
N PRO A 55 18.73 2.95 -15.51
CA PRO A 55 19.20 1.87 -16.39
C PRO A 55 20.36 1.06 -15.80
N LYS A 56 20.89 1.48 -14.64
CA LYS A 56 21.98 0.77 -13.97
C LYS A 56 21.44 -0.46 -13.25
N ARG A 57 21.89 -1.63 -13.66
CA ARG A 57 21.65 -2.87 -12.89
C ARG A 57 22.36 -2.77 -11.54
N LEU A 58 21.60 -2.94 -10.47
CA LEU A 58 22.15 -3.17 -9.14
C LEU A 58 22.82 -4.55 -9.16
N GLY A 59 24.11 -4.61 -8.82
CA GLY A 59 24.84 -5.86 -8.76
C GLY A 59 24.35 -6.75 -7.62
N ILE A 60 24.16 -8.04 -7.91
CA ILE A 60 23.78 -9.05 -6.92
C ILE A 60 24.95 -9.30 -5.98
N LYS A 61 24.88 -8.77 -4.75
CA LYS A 61 25.94 -8.96 -3.74
C LYS A 61 25.76 -10.26 -2.94
N ASP A 62 24.52 -10.64 -2.64
CA ASP A 62 24.19 -11.84 -1.87
C ASP A 62 22.86 -12.45 -2.35
N LYS A 63 22.92 -13.71 -2.81
CA LYS A 63 21.75 -14.46 -3.29
C LYS A 63 20.69 -14.65 -2.21
N LYS A 64 21.08 -14.73 -0.93
CA LYS A 64 20.13 -14.88 0.19
C LYS A 64 19.36 -13.59 0.43
N GLN A 65 20.03 -12.44 0.30
CA GLN A 65 19.37 -11.14 0.38
C GLN A 65 18.41 -10.95 -0.79
N GLU A 66 18.81 -11.34 -2.00
CA GLU A 66 17.90 -11.28 -3.15
C GLU A 66 16.66 -12.15 -3.01
N LEU A 67 16.80 -13.38 -2.50
CA LEU A 67 15.64 -14.22 -2.24
C LEU A 67 14.69 -13.57 -1.22
N THR A 68 15.25 -12.90 -0.21
CA THR A 68 14.47 -12.14 0.78
C THR A 68 13.75 -10.96 0.14
N PHE A 69 14.42 -10.21 -0.74
CA PHE A 69 13.79 -9.10 -1.49
C PHE A 69 12.72 -9.60 -2.46
N ALA A 70 12.96 -10.71 -3.14
CA ALA A 70 11.98 -11.34 -4.01
C ALA A 70 10.74 -11.78 -3.22
N GLY A 71 10.93 -12.40 -2.05
CA GLY A 71 9.84 -12.75 -1.14
C GLY A 71 9.08 -11.53 -0.61
N ALA A 72 9.78 -10.47 -0.24
CA ALA A 72 9.17 -9.22 0.21
C ALA A 72 8.38 -8.52 -0.92
N GLY A 73 8.89 -8.51 -2.14
CA GLY A 73 8.18 -7.98 -3.31
C GLY A 73 6.97 -8.81 -3.69
N LEU A 74 7.08 -10.14 -3.64
CA LEU A 74 5.98 -11.05 -3.90
C LEU A 74 4.85 -10.86 -2.86
N CYS A 75 5.18 -10.93 -1.57
CA CYS A 75 4.17 -10.86 -0.51
C CYS A 75 3.65 -9.44 -0.28
N GLY A 76 4.55 -8.46 -0.21
CA GLY A 76 4.21 -7.08 0.16
C GLY A 76 3.59 -6.27 -0.97
N ILE A 77 3.87 -6.61 -2.23
CA ILE A 77 3.45 -5.79 -3.38
C ILE A 77 2.58 -6.61 -4.32
N CYS A 78 3.07 -7.75 -4.81
CA CYS A 78 2.35 -8.54 -5.81
C CYS A 78 1.04 -9.14 -5.27
N LEU A 79 1.12 -9.86 -4.15
CA LEU A 79 -0.07 -10.43 -3.50
C LEU A 79 -0.99 -9.34 -2.96
N TYR A 80 -0.43 -8.26 -2.40
CA TYR A 80 -1.22 -7.10 -1.97
C TYR A 80 -2.08 -6.54 -3.11
N TYR A 81 -1.46 -6.19 -4.25
CA TYR A 81 -2.21 -5.62 -5.38
C TYR A 81 -3.15 -6.62 -6.04
N LEU A 82 -2.79 -7.91 -6.06
CA LEU A 82 -3.70 -8.94 -6.57
C LEU A 82 -4.96 -9.03 -5.71
N LEU A 83 -4.81 -9.13 -4.39
CA LEU A 83 -5.93 -9.20 -3.45
C LEU A 83 -6.74 -7.90 -3.45
N GLU A 84 -6.09 -6.75 -3.58
CA GLU A 84 -6.74 -5.44 -3.73
C GLU A 84 -7.60 -5.38 -4.99
N ASN A 85 -7.04 -5.77 -6.15
CA ASN A 85 -7.79 -5.79 -7.42
C ASN A 85 -8.97 -6.77 -7.34
N ILE A 86 -8.80 -7.93 -6.69
CA ILE A 86 -9.89 -8.89 -6.44
C ILE A 86 -10.94 -8.28 -5.50
N ALA A 87 -10.55 -7.64 -4.40
CA ALA A 87 -11.51 -6.99 -3.51
C ALA A 87 -12.33 -5.91 -4.24
N LEU A 88 -11.69 -5.17 -5.16
CA LEU A 88 -12.34 -4.20 -6.02
C LEU A 88 -13.33 -4.83 -7.02
N THR A 89 -13.29 -6.14 -7.31
CA THR A 89 -14.37 -6.76 -8.11
C THR A 89 -15.62 -7.01 -7.25
N TYR A 90 -15.44 -7.35 -5.98
CA TYR A 90 -16.54 -7.70 -5.06
C TYR A 90 -17.17 -6.49 -4.35
N THR A 91 -16.47 -5.37 -4.24
CA THR A 91 -16.95 -4.21 -3.47
C THR A 91 -16.60 -2.87 -4.12
N MET A 92 -17.01 -1.77 -3.48
CA MET A 92 -16.74 -0.40 -3.94
C MET A 92 -15.33 0.06 -3.53
N ALA A 93 -14.76 1.00 -4.28
CA ALA A 93 -13.46 1.59 -3.97
C ALA A 93 -13.43 2.24 -2.56
N SER A 94 -14.55 2.81 -2.11
CA SER A 94 -14.71 3.34 -0.75
C SER A 94 -14.53 2.25 0.31
N ASN A 95 -15.22 1.12 0.15
CA ASN A 95 -15.14 -0.02 1.07
C ASN A 95 -13.74 -0.64 1.11
N VAL A 96 -13.05 -0.75 -0.03
CA VAL A 96 -11.65 -1.21 -0.07
C VAL A 96 -10.73 -0.24 0.65
N GLY A 97 -10.89 1.07 0.43
CA GLY A 97 -10.13 2.10 1.15
C GLY A 97 -10.32 2.04 2.67
N VAL A 98 -11.53 1.71 3.14
CA VAL A 98 -11.83 1.49 4.56
C VAL A 98 -11.04 0.31 5.12
N ILE A 99 -11.07 -0.84 4.43
CA ILE A 99 -10.34 -2.05 4.84
C ILE A 99 -8.84 -1.78 4.89
N ILE A 100 -8.27 -1.12 3.89
CA ILE A 100 -6.84 -0.78 3.84
C ILE A 100 -6.43 0.15 4.96
N SER A 101 -7.32 1.04 5.41
CA SER A 101 -7.05 1.93 6.54
C SER A 101 -6.89 1.19 7.88
N VAL A 102 -7.27 -0.09 7.94
CA VAL A 102 -6.98 -0.97 9.08
C VAL A 102 -5.56 -1.54 9.01
N ALA A 103 -4.90 -1.53 7.85
CA ALA A 103 -3.57 -2.12 7.67
C ALA A 103 -2.51 -1.58 8.67
N PRO A 104 -2.42 -0.26 8.97
CA PRO A 104 -1.46 0.26 9.96
C PRO A 104 -1.62 -0.33 11.36
N PHE A 105 -2.85 -0.71 11.74
CA PHE A 105 -3.11 -1.39 13.00
C PHE A 105 -2.49 -2.77 13.03
N PHE A 106 -2.75 -3.58 12.00
CA PHE A 106 -2.12 -4.89 11.86
C PHE A 106 -0.60 -4.77 11.76
N THR A 107 -0.09 -3.80 11.01
CA THR A 107 1.35 -3.53 10.91
C THR A 107 1.96 -3.20 12.27
N ALA A 108 1.32 -2.37 13.09
CA ALA A 108 1.81 -2.03 14.43
C ALA A 108 1.81 -3.24 15.37
N VAL A 109 0.74 -4.04 15.37
CA VAL A 109 0.64 -5.27 16.18
C VAL A 109 1.67 -6.31 15.75
N LEU A 110 1.76 -6.59 14.45
CA LEU A 110 2.72 -7.53 13.88
C LEU A 110 4.16 -7.07 14.14
N SER A 111 4.45 -5.78 14.00
CA SER A 111 5.77 -5.22 14.29
C SER A 111 6.14 -5.38 15.77
N HIS A 112 5.22 -5.11 16.69
CA HIS A 112 5.46 -5.31 18.12
C HIS A 112 5.72 -6.78 18.46
N VAL A 113 4.95 -7.71 17.89
CA VAL A 113 5.08 -9.16 18.15
C VAL A 113 6.34 -9.76 17.52
N PHE A 114 6.62 -9.47 16.24
CA PHE A 114 7.69 -10.13 15.48
C PHE A 114 9.03 -9.38 15.52
N LEU A 115 9.02 -8.05 15.45
CA LEU A 115 10.25 -7.25 15.50
C LEU A 115 10.66 -6.91 16.94
N LYS A 116 9.87 -7.32 17.96
CA LYS A 116 10.09 -6.97 19.37
C LYS A 116 10.36 -5.47 19.55
N ALA A 117 9.60 -4.64 18.83
CA ALA A 117 9.75 -3.19 18.92
C ALA A 117 9.67 -2.76 20.40
N GLU A 118 10.72 -2.09 20.89
CA GLU A 118 10.87 -1.72 22.31
C GLU A 118 9.74 -0.80 22.80
N GLU A 119 9.06 -0.10 21.87
CA GLU A 119 7.88 0.70 22.19
C GLU A 119 6.64 -0.19 22.40
N LYS A 120 6.24 -0.29 23.67
CA LYS A 120 4.95 -0.86 24.07
C LYS A 120 3.82 -0.07 23.39
N LEU A 121 2.89 -0.78 22.75
CA LEU A 121 1.67 -0.19 22.19
C LEU A 121 0.89 0.52 23.31
N LYS A 122 0.90 1.86 23.30
CA LYS A 122 0.22 2.69 24.31
C LYS A 122 -1.29 2.73 24.05
N ALA A 123 -2.09 2.89 25.10
CA ALA A 123 -3.55 3.02 25.00
C ALA A 123 -4.00 4.12 24.01
N GLY A 124 -3.22 5.19 23.86
CA GLY A 124 -3.48 6.27 22.89
C GLY A 124 -3.49 5.81 21.42
N PHE A 125 -2.73 4.78 21.07
CA PHE A 125 -2.76 4.19 19.72
C PHE A 125 -4.12 3.53 19.44
N PHE A 126 -4.64 2.76 20.40
CA PHE A 126 -5.95 2.12 20.28
C PHE A 126 -7.08 3.15 20.20
N VAL A 127 -7.02 4.21 21.01
CA VAL A 127 -8.02 5.29 20.95
C VAL A 127 -7.98 6.00 19.60
N GLY A 128 -6.79 6.39 19.12
CA GLY A 128 -6.63 7.02 17.81
C GLY A 128 -7.09 6.11 16.66
N PHE A 129 -6.84 4.81 16.76
CA PHE A 129 -7.32 3.82 15.81
C PHE A 129 -8.85 3.74 15.79
N ILE A 130 -9.50 3.65 16.96
CA ILE A 130 -10.98 3.62 17.07
C ILE A 130 -11.59 4.89 16.47
N VAL A 131 -11.04 6.06 16.79
CA VAL A 131 -11.51 7.34 16.24
C VAL A 131 -11.36 7.38 14.72
N SER A 132 -10.20 6.98 14.19
CA SER A 132 -9.95 6.92 12.75
C SER A 132 -10.92 5.97 12.06
N MET A 133 -11.13 4.78 12.63
CA MET A 133 -12.02 3.76 12.06
C MET A 133 -13.48 4.18 12.11
N THR A 134 -13.90 4.89 13.16
CA THR A 134 -15.24 5.48 13.24
C THR A 134 -15.48 6.49 12.12
N GLY A 135 -14.53 7.40 11.88
CA GLY A 135 -14.62 8.39 10.79
C GLY A 135 -14.69 7.73 9.41
N ILE A 136 -13.90 6.68 9.20
CA ILE A 136 -13.89 5.92 7.95
C ILE A 136 -15.21 5.16 7.74
N CYS A 137 -15.75 4.50 8.77
CA CYS A 137 -17.06 3.84 8.70
C CYS A 137 -18.18 4.83 8.32
N LEU A 138 -18.19 6.02 8.91
CA LEU A 138 -19.17 7.07 8.58
C LEU A 138 -19.10 7.45 7.09
N ILE A 139 -17.90 7.59 6.52
CA ILE A 139 -17.70 7.87 5.09
C ILE A 139 -18.18 6.71 4.22
N SER A 140 -17.98 5.46 4.66
CA SER A 140 -18.35 4.25 3.91
C SER A 140 -19.85 4.00 3.84
N PHE A 141 -20.59 4.39 4.88
CA PHE A 141 -22.04 4.21 4.98
C PHE A 141 -22.85 5.41 4.45
N SER A 142 -22.19 6.48 4.02
CA SER A 142 -22.80 7.65 3.38
C SER A 142 -22.79 7.50 1.86
#